data_AF-J9AMK8-F1
#
_entry.id   AF-J9AMK8-F1
#
_cell.length_a   1.000
_cell.length_b   1.000
_cell.length_c   1.000
_cell.angle_alpha   90.00
_cell.angle_beta   90.00
_cell.angle_gamma   90.00
#
_symmetry.space_group_name_H-M   'P 1'
#
loop_
_entity.id
_entity.type
_entity.pdbx_description
1 polymer ?
#
loop_
_entity_poly.entity_id
_entity_poly.type
_entity_poly.pdbx_seq_one_letter_code
_entity_poly.pdbx_strand_id
1 'polypeptide(L)'
;DKEYVSTPSTVIDELEVHSDNCRVPLRKHAIFLLEVLIEAIDINDFQKLSLSLQTLETIFQLVPIVNCSAALEMEKYMDLNEEEKRLCKLTARFPNIVQNFVNKVFKVITQLSSSAPSDGISYVDSICDNSDVILIGSEEIVISATIQSAFHALFFNCSSSFVEVCCSR
;
A
#
# COMPACT_ATOMS: atom_id res chain seq x y z
N ASP A 1 -76.58 21.51 -8.39
CA ASP A 1 -75.35 22.18 -8.83
C ASP A 1 -74.22 21.93 -7.86
N LYS A 2 -73.01 21.83 -8.41
CA LYS A 2 -71.76 21.39 -7.75
C LYS A 2 -71.32 22.41 -6.70
N GLU A 3 -70.95 21.93 -5.52
CA GLU A 3 -70.04 22.65 -4.63
C GLU A 3 -68.88 21.72 -4.26
N TYR A 4 -67.68 22.17 -4.61
CA TYR A 4 -66.43 21.44 -4.55
C TYR A 4 -65.86 21.61 -3.14
N VAL A 5 -65.93 20.58 -2.30
CA VAL A 5 -65.25 20.58 -0.99
C VAL A 5 -63.94 19.82 -1.16
N SER A 6 -62.85 20.59 -1.27
CA SER A 6 -61.49 20.07 -1.26
C SER A 6 -61.18 19.44 0.09
N THR A 7 -60.94 18.15 0.11
CA THR A 7 -60.33 17.45 1.25
C THR A 7 -58.85 17.85 1.37
N PRO A 8 -58.32 18.06 2.58
CA PRO A 8 -56.90 18.35 2.75
C PRO A 8 -56.10 17.07 2.53
N SER A 9 -55.25 17.07 1.51
CA SER A 9 -54.21 16.07 1.35
C SER A 9 -53.31 16.12 2.58
N THR A 10 -53.37 15.05 3.38
CA THR A 10 -52.41 14.79 4.44
C THR A 10 -51.01 14.79 3.84
N VAL A 11 -50.24 15.80 4.22
CA VAL A 11 -48.80 15.89 4.04
C VAL A 11 -48.20 14.64 4.69
N ILE A 12 -47.85 13.65 3.88
CA ILE A 12 -46.89 12.63 4.28
C ILE A 12 -45.54 13.28 4.01
N ASP A 13 -44.93 13.76 5.08
CA ASP A 13 -43.58 14.31 5.10
C ASP A 13 -42.60 13.16 4.84
N GLU A 14 -42.39 12.81 3.56
CA GLU A 14 -41.31 11.91 3.11
C GLU A 14 -39.97 12.66 3.15
N LEU A 15 -39.62 13.17 4.33
CA LEU A 15 -38.28 13.63 4.66
C LEU A 15 -37.75 12.81 5.84
N GLU A 16 -37.74 11.49 5.69
CA GLU A 16 -36.71 10.70 6.35
C GLU A 16 -35.38 10.98 5.66
N VAL A 17 -34.78 12.11 6.03
CA VAL A 17 -33.35 12.37 5.88
C VAL A 17 -32.66 11.27 6.70
N HIS A 18 -32.32 10.18 6.03
CA HIS A 18 -31.50 9.13 6.60
C HIS A 18 -30.19 9.79 7.02
N SER A 19 -30.02 10.01 8.33
CA SER A 19 -28.85 10.70 8.85
C SER A 19 -27.63 9.86 8.52
N ASP A 20 -26.83 10.29 7.54
CA ASP A 20 -25.56 9.67 7.13
C ASP A 20 -24.45 9.94 8.18
N ASN A 21 -24.83 9.95 9.47
CA ASN A 21 -24.08 10.47 10.60
C ASN A 21 -23.18 9.43 11.30
N CYS A 22 -22.72 8.39 10.61
CA CYS A 22 -21.80 7.43 11.25
C CYS A 22 -20.81 6.72 10.30
N ARG A 23 -20.38 7.34 9.20
CA ARG A 23 -19.27 6.79 8.41
C ARG A 23 -17.95 7.36 8.88
N VAL A 24 -17.18 6.56 9.62
CA VAL A 24 -15.82 6.91 10.04
C VAL A 24 -14.91 6.92 8.81
N PRO A 25 -14.15 8.01 8.55
CA PRO A 25 -13.23 8.05 7.43
C PRO A 25 -12.20 6.93 7.48
N LEU A 26 -12.02 6.23 6.35
CA LEU A 26 -11.12 5.08 6.25
C LEU A 26 -9.67 5.46 5.98
N ARG A 27 -9.37 6.72 5.66
CA ARG A 27 -8.03 7.20 5.22
C ARG A 27 -6.91 6.80 6.19
N LYS A 28 -7.14 6.95 7.50
CA LYS A 28 -6.16 6.55 8.52
C LYS A 28 -5.83 5.05 8.48
N HIS A 29 -6.77 4.20 8.08
CA HIS A 29 -6.57 2.75 8.04
C HIS A 29 -5.59 2.33 6.95
N ALA A 30 -5.46 3.11 5.87
CA ALA A 30 -4.44 2.85 4.85
C ALA A 30 -3.02 2.87 5.44
N ILE A 31 -2.73 3.79 6.37
CA ILE A 31 -1.41 3.90 7.02
C ILE A 31 -1.15 2.67 7.91
N PHE A 32 -2.15 2.23 8.69
CA PHE A 32 -2.02 1.03 9.51
C PHE A 32 -1.93 -0.24 8.66
N LEU A 33 -2.65 -0.29 7.54
CA LEU A 33 -2.62 -1.41 6.61
C LEU A 33 -1.23 -1.57 5.97
N LEU A 34 -0.55 -0.47 5.63
CA LEU A 34 0.84 -0.52 5.18
C LEU A 34 1.74 -1.24 6.18
N GLU A 35 1.66 -0.89 7.47
CA GLU A 35 2.47 -1.52 8.53
C GLU A 35 2.18 -3.02 8.66
N VAL A 36 0.91 -3.40 8.66
CA VAL A 36 0.49 -4.80 8.76
C VAL A 36 0.93 -5.61 7.54
N LEU A 37 0.80 -5.06 6.33
CA LEU A 37 1.21 -5.73 5.10
C LEU A 37 2.74 -5.92 5.03
N ILE A 38 3.52 -4.94 5.48
CA ILE A 38 4.99 -5.05 5.56
C ILE A 38 5.39 -6.17 6.53
N GLU A 39 4.69 -6.32 7.66
CA GLU A 39 4.94 -7.42 8.58
C GLU A 39 4.49 -8.78 8.02
N ALA A 40 3.52 -8.80 7.11
CA ALA A 40 3.04 -10.01 6.46
C ALA A 40 4.00 -10.58 5.39
N ILE A 41 5.01 -9.81 4.96
CA ILE A 41 6.06 -10.25 4.03
C ILE A 41 6.85 -11.40 4.66
N ASP A 42 6.67 -12.61 4.11
CA ASP A 42 7.29 -13.84 4.58
C ASP A 42 7.74 -14.71 3.39
N ILE A 43 9.04 -14.91 3.24
CA ILE A 43 9.61 -15.70 2.14
C ILE A 43 9.19 -17.17 2.18
N ASN A 44 8.81 -17.69 3.36
CA ASN A 44 8.44 -19.10 3.49
C ASN A 44 7.02 -19.38 2.96
N ASP A 45 6.24 -18.34 2.65
CA ASP A 45 4.90 -18.43 2.12
C ASP A 45 4.79 -17.54 0.87
N PHE A 46 5.06 -18.13 -0.29
CA PHE A 46 5.05 -17.44 -1.58
C PHE A 46 3.73 -16.71 -1.85
N GLN A 47 2.59 -17.34 -1.55
CA GLN A 47 1.27 -16.74 -1.81
C GLN A 47 1.06 -15.50 -0.96
N LYS A 48 1.40 -15.58 0.33
CA LYS A 48 1.32 -14.45 1.25
C LYS A 48 2.30 -13.34 0.89
N LEU A 49 3.54 -13.69 0.52
CA LEU A 49 4.54 -12.74 0.05
C LEU A 49 4.05 -11.98 -1.18
N SER A 50 3.61 -12.70 -2.21
CA SER A 50 3.15 -12.14 -3.48
C SER A 50 1.95 -11.22 -3.27
N LEU A 51 0.93 -11.69 -2.54
CA LEU A 51 -0.26 -10.89 -2.25
C LEU A 51 0.06 -9.64 -1.43
N SER A 52 0.96 -9.74 -0.44
CA SER A 52 1.37 -8.60 0.39
C SER A 52 2.08 -7.54 -0.45
N LEU A 53 3.00 -7.95 -1.31
CA LEU A 53 3.74 -7.04 -2.19
C LEU A 53 2.83 -6.37 -3.24
N GLN A 54 1.91 -7.11 -3.86
CA GLN A 54 0.93 -6.55 -4.80
C GLN A 54 -0.04 -5.56 -4.12
N THR A 55 -0.46 -5.87 -2.90
CA THR A 55 -1.32 -4.96 -2.12
C THR A 55 -0.56 -3.70 -1.72
N LEU A 56 0.71 -3.83 -1.31
CA LEU A 56 1.59 -2.70 -1.02
C LEU A 56 1.81 -1.82 -2.25
N GLU A 57 2.11 -2.41 -3.40
CA GLU A 57 2.20 -1.70 -4.69
C GLU A 57 0.92 -0.88 -4.96
N THR A 58 -0.24 -1.51 -4.83
CA THR A 58 -1.54 -0.85 -5.05
C THR A 58 -1.71 0.35 -4.12
N ILE A 59 -1.39 0.19 -2.83
CA ILE A 59 -1.51 1.31 -1.87
C ILE A 59 -0.50 2.41 -2.19
N PHE A 60 0.74 2.08 -2.56
CA PHE A 60 1.74 3.07 -2.98
C PHE A 60 1.33 3.80 -4.26
N GLN A 61 0.57 3.19 -5.17
CA GLN A 61 0.01 3.86 -6.33
C GLN A 61 -1.10 4.86 -5.97
N LEU A 62 -1.89 4.57 -4.92
CA LEU A 62 -3.08 5.34 -4.56
C LEU A 62 -2.83 6.41 -3.48
N VAL A 63 -1.82 6.23 -2.64
CA VAL A 63 -1.58 7.08 -1.45
C VAL A 63 -0.24 7.80 -1.59
N PRO A 64 -0.22 9.15 -1.61
CA PRO A 64 1.02 9.91 -1.56
C PRO A 64 1.78 9.63 -0.26
N ILE A 65 2.99 9.10 -0.37
CA ILE A 65 3.85 8.78 0.76
C ILE A 65 4.69 10.01 1.10
N VAL A 66 4.07 10.95 1.83
CA VAL A 66 4.65 12.24 2.21
C VAL A 66 4.41 12.48 3.70
N ASN A 67 5.47 12.77 4.46
CA ASN A 67 5.30 13.23 5.83
C ASN A 67 4.85 14.69 5.83
N CYS A 68 3.56 14.92 6.03
CA CYS A 68 2.99 16.25 6.12
C CYS A 68 2.75 16.70 7.56
N SER A 69 3.25 16.01 8.59
CA SER A 69 2.92 16.30 10.00
C SER A 69 3.23 17.74 10.43
N ALA A 70 4.24 18.37 9.82
CA ALA A 70 4.60 19.77 10.06
C ALA A 70 3.60 20.79 9.49
N ALA A 71 2.66 20.36 8.63
CA ALA A 71 1.66 21.25 8.04
C ALA A 71 0.77 21.92 9.11
N LEU A 72 0.61 21.27 10.26
CA LEU A 72 -0.19 21.79 11.38
C LEU A 72 0.40 23.05 12.04
N GLU A 73 1.68 23.33 11.79
CA GLU A 73 2.38 24.51 12.30
C GLU A 73 2.39 25.66 11.26
N MET A 74 1.95 25.39 10.03
CA MET A 74 2.00 26.34 8.93
C MET A 74 0.68 27.10 8.80
N GLU A 75 0.74 28.42 8.74
CA GLU A 75 -0.44 29.31 8.62
C GLU A 75 -1.34 28.95 7.42
N LYS A 76 -0.74 28.45 6.33
CA LYS A 76 -1.45 28.02 5.11
C LYS A 76 -2.43 26.86 5.31
N TYR A 77 -2.30 26.05 6.36
CA TYR A 77 -3.11 24.84 6.59
C TYR A 77 -3.93 24.89 7.88
N MET A 78 -4.28 26.09 8.34
CA MET A 78 -5.06 26.31 9.57
C MET A 78 -6.54 25.91 9.42
N ASP A 79 -7.02 25.75 8.18
CA ASP A 79 -8.40 25.41 7.82
C ASP A 79 -8.68 23.90 7.72
N LEU A 80 -7.67 23.05 7.95
CA LEU A 80 -7.85 21.59 8.00
C LEU A 80 -8.90 21.20 9.04
N ASN A 81 -9.77 20.26 8.69
CA ASN A 81 -10.73 19.74 9.65
C ASN A 81 -10.08 18.77 10.66
N GLU A 82 -10.79 18.40 11.73
CA GLU A 82 -10.24 17.56 12.80
C GLU A 82 -9.83 16.15 12.35
N GLU A 83 -10.48 15.58 11.32
CA GLU A 83 -10.02 14.30 10.76
C GLU A 83 -8.75 14.47 9.93
N GLU A 84 -8.66 15.53 9.13
CA GLU A 84 -7.47 15.85 8.34
C GLU A 84 -6.26 16.14 9.22
N LYS A 85 -6.45 16.88 10.31
CA LYS A 85 -5.39 17.12 11.30
C LYS A 85 -4.87 15.81 11.88
N ARG A 86 -5.76 14.85 12.20
CA ARG A 86 -5.35 13.52 12.70
C ARG A 86 -4.61 12.73 11.64
N LEU A 87 -5.09 12.74 10.39
CA LEU A 87 -4.42 12.06 9.28
C LEU A 87 -3.02 12.65 9.04
N CYS A 88 -2.91 13.98 9.04
CA CYS A 88 -1.66 14.72 8.91
C CYS A 88 -0.64 14.31 9.99
N LYS A 89 -1.04 14.24 11.27
CA LYS A 89 -0.18 13.73 12.35
C LYS A 89 0.30 12.30 12.11
N LEU A 90 -0.57 11.43 11.58
CA LEU A 90 -0.23 10.03 11.32
C LEU A 90 0.82 9.87 10.22
N THR A 91 0.92 10.80 9.27
CA THR A 91 1.94 10.74 8.20
C THR A 91 3.39 10.81 8.71
N ALA A 92 3.62 11.26 9.95
CA ALA A 92 4.92 11.18 10.61
C ALA A 92 5.46 9.74 10.74
N ARG A 93 4.61 8.72 10.54
CA ARG A 93 4.99 7.30 10.54
C ARG A 93 5.61 6.85 9.22
N PHE A 94 5.33 7.52 8.10
CA PHE A 94 5.80 7.10 6.78
C PHE A 94 7.32 6.87 6.68
N PRO A 95 8.21 7.68 7.29
CA PRO A 95 9.64 7.38 7.29
C PRO A 95 9.99 6.00 7.84
N ASN A 96 9.39 5.61 8.97
CA ASN A 96 9.62 4.30 9.56
C ASN A 96 8.99 3.19 8.70
N ILE A 97 7.78 3.42 8.17
CA ILE A 97 7.09 2.47 7.28
C ILE A 97 7.95 2.17 6.04
N VAL A 98 8.44 3.20 5.35
CA VAL A 98 9.30 3.05 4.17
C VAL A 98 10.59 2.32 4.55
N GLN A 99 11.21 2.70 5.67
CA GLN A 99 12.42 2.05 6.15
C GLN A 99 12.21 0.55 6.42
N ASN A 100 11.07 0.18 7.03
CA ASN A 100 10.75 -1.21 7.33
C ASN A 100 10.44 -2.01 6.05
N PHE A 101 9.73 -1.42 5.10
CA PHE A 101 9.50 -2.03 3.79
C PHE A 101 10.83 -2.37 3.10
N VAL A 102 11.72 -1.38 3.00
CA VAL A 102 13.06 -1.55 2.41
C VAL A 102 13.83 -2.69 3.10
N ASN A 103 13.87 -2.68 4.44
CA ASN A 103 14.55 -3.73 5.22
C ASN A 103 13.97 -5.13 4.97
N LYS A 104 12.64 -5.26 4.95
CA LYS A 104 11.96 -6.54 4.73
C LYS A 104 12.24 -7.07 3.32
N VAL A 105 12.20 -6.21 2.30
CA VAL A 105 12.49 -6.63 0.93
C VAL A 105 13.96 -7.01 0.75
N PHE A 106 14.91 -6.26 1.31
CA PHE A 106 16.33 -6.66 1.28
C PHE A 106 16.56 -8.01 1.96
N LYS A 107 15.85 -8.29 3.06
CA LYS A 107 15.89 -9.60 3.71
C LYS A 107 15.38 -10.70 2.77
N VAL A 108 14.26 -10.50 2.10
CA VAL A 108 13.73 -11.44 1.09
C VAL A 108 14.75 -11.69 -0.01
N ILE A 109 15.33 -10.64 -0.60
CA ILE A 109 16.35 -10.74 -1.65
C ILE A 109 17.55 -11.55 -1.15
N THR A 110 18.06 -11.25 0.05
CA THR A 110 19.21 -11.96 0.63
C THR A 110 18.91 -13.44 0.85
N GLN A 111 17.70 -13.77 1.30
CA GLN A 111 17.28 -15.15 1.52
C GLN A 111 17.14 -15.91 0.19
N LEU A 112 16.56 -15.29 -0.85
CA LEU A 112 16.49 -15.88 -2.21
C LEU A 112 17.88 -16.18 -2.77
N SER A 113 18.83 -15.24 -2.63
CA SER A 113 20.22 -15.44 -3.08
C SER A 113 20.96 -16.54 -2.30
N SER A 114 20.59 -16.76 -1.03
CA SER A 114 21.22 -17.77 -0.17
C SER A 114 20.63 -19.17 -0.36
N SER A 115 19.46 -19.29 -0.99
CA SER A 115 18.78 -20.57 -1.26
C SER A 115 19.19 -21.25 -2.58
N ALA A 116 20.27 -20.79 -3.23
CA ALA A 116 20.84 -21.49 -4.39
C ALA A 116 21.16 -22.96 -4.03
N PRO A 117 20.83 -23.94 -4.89
CA PRO A 117 20.74 -25.33 -4.50
C PRO A 117 22.13 -25.89 -4.16
N SER A 118 22.29 -26.34 -2.91
CA SER A 118 23.18 -27.45 -2.60
C SER A 118 22.35 -28.74 -2.71
N ASP A 119 22.73 -29.57 -3.69
CA ASP A 119 22.24 -30.94 -3.94
C ASP A 119 20.81 -31.15 -4.46
N GLY A 120 20.70 -31.45 -5.76
CA GLY A 120 19.48 -31.98 -6.37
C GLY A 120 19.53 -32.11 -7.89
N ILE A 121 20.38 -32.99 -8.43
CA ILE A 121 20.42 -33.34 -9.86
C ILE A 121 19.12 -34.06 -10.27
N SER A 122 18.51 -33.65 -11.40
CA SER A 122 17.72 -34.54 -12.29
C SER A 122 17.56 -33.94 -13.70
N TYR A 123 18.47 -34.33 -14.59
CA TYR A 123 18.44 -34.45 -16.07
C TYR A 123 17.30 -33.78 -16.88
N VAL A 124 17.67 -32.88 -17.80
CA VAL A 124 17.59 -33.14 -19.26
C VAL A 124 18.78 -32.49 -19.97
N ASP A 125 19.29 -33.23 -20.94
CA ASP A 125 20.44 -33.02 -21.82
C ASP A 125 20.40 -31.68 -22.59
N SER A 126 21.50 -30.92 -22.59
CA SER A 126 22.02 -30.24 -23.79
C SER A 126 23.34 -29.52 -23.49
N ILE A 127 24.41 -30.01 -24.10
CA ILE A 127 25.71 -29.35 -24.22
C ILE A 127 25.51 -28.11 -25.10
N CYS A 128 25.49 -26.90 -24.50
CA CYS A 128 25.84 -25.65 -25.16
C CYS A 128 26.17 -24.55 -24.13
N ASP A 129 27.39 -24.07 -24.30
CA ASP A 129 28.12 -22.91 -23.79
C ASP A 129 27.31 -21.61 -23.52
N ASN A 130 27.73 -20.87 -22.49
CA ASN A 130 27.41 -19.49 -22.11
C ASN A 130 25.93 -19.05 -21.94
N SER A 131 25.34 -19.35 -20.79
CA SER A 131 24.32 -18.48 -20.20
C SER A 131 24.37 -18.55 -18.69
N ASP A 132 24.75 -17.43 -18.05
CA ASP A 132 24.54 -17.14 -16.62
C ASP A 132 23.05 -17.04 -16.26
N VAL A 133 22.18 -17.70 -17.02
CA VAL A 133 20.78 -17.89 -16.68
C VAL A 133 20.74 -19.05 -15.70
N ILE A 134 21.09 -18.73 -14.46
CA ILE A 134 20.61 -19.49 -13.30
C ILE A 134 19.11 -19.68 -13.54
N LEU A 135 18.66 -20.93 -13.48
CA LEU A 135 17.28 -21.31 -13.71
C LEU A 135 16.41 -20.76 -12.57
N ILE A 136 16.13 -19.45 -12.60
CA ILE A 136 15.30 -18.72 -11.65
C ILE A 136 13.94 -19.41 -11.65
N GLY A 137 13.48 -19.89 -10.49
CA GLY A 137 12.18 -20.53 -10.36
C GLY A 137 11.06 -19.59 -10.81
N SER A 138 9.96 -20.13 -11.36
CA SER A 138 8.82 -19.31 -11.81
C SER A 138 8.31 -18.36 -10.71
N GLU A 139 8.34 -18.80 -9.45
CA GLU A 139 7.98 -18.01 -8.28
C GLU A 139 8.97 -16.86 -8.01
N GLU A 140 10.28 -17.09 -8.18
CA GLU A 140 11.32 -16.08 -7.98
C GLU A 140 11.25 -14.98 -9.04
N ILE A 141 10.92 -15.32 -10.30
CA ILE A 141 10.64 -14.34 -11.36
C ILE A 141 9.47 -13.43 -10.95
N VAL A 142 8.38 -14.02 -10.45
CA VAL A 142 7.19 -13.27 -10.02
C VAL A 142 7.50 -12.38 -8.82
N ILE A 143 8.22 -12.88 -7.83
CA ILE A 143 8.64 -12.10 -6.65
C ILE A 143 9.49 -10.91 -7.11
N SER A 144 10.50 -11.15 -7.95
CA SER A 144 11.39 -10.11 -8.47
C SER A 144 10.62 -9.00 -9.20
N ALA A 145 9.72 -9.38 -10.11
CA ALA A 145 8.88 -8.42 -10.83
C ALA A 145 7.96 -7.63 -9.89
N THR A 146 7.37 -8.27 -8.88
CA THR A 146 6.47 -7.61 -7.92
C THR A 146 7.24 -6.67 -7.00
N ILE A 147 8.45 -7.05 -6.56
CA ILE A 147 9.36 -6.18 -5.79
C ILE A 147 9.67 -4.91 -6.61
N GLN A 148 10.07 -5.09 -7.88
CA GLN A 148 10.39 -3.96 -8.76
C GLN A 148 9.19 -3.04 -8.93
N SER A 149 7.99 -3.59 -9.15
CA SER A 149 6.77 -2.79 -9.31
C SER A 149 6.42 -2.02 -8.04
N ALA A 150 6.51 -2.66 -6.87
CA ALA A 150 6.25 -2.02 -5.57
C ALA A 150 7.23 -0.86 -5.30
N PHE A 151 8.52 -1.03 -5.59
CA PHE A 151 9.50 0.05 -5.47
C PHE A 151 9.23 1.18 -6.47
N HIS A 152 8.90 0.84 -7.72
CA HIS A 152 8.57 1.85 -8.71
C HIS A 152 7.35 2.69 -8.28
N ALA A 153 6.29 2.03 -7.79
CA ALA A 153 5.11 2.69 -7.23
C ALA A 153 5.48 3.60 -6.05
N LEU A 154 6.30 3.11 -5.12
CA LEU A 154 6.75 3.88 -3.96
C LEU A 154 7.53 5.12 -4.40
N PHE A 155 8.53 4.98 -5.28
CA PHE A 155 9.38 6.09 -5.72
C PHE A 155 8.62 7.11 -6.54
N PHE A 156 7.64 6.68 -7.33
CA PHE A 156 6.81 7.60 -8.11
C PHE A 156 5.87 8.46 -7.23
N ASN A 157 5.45 7.93 -6.06
CA ASN A 157 4.46 8.58 -5.19
C ASN A 157 5.00 9.01 -3.82
N CYS A 158 6.32 9.05 -3.61
CA CYS A 158 6.92 9.53 -2.37
C CYS A 158 7.65 10.87 -2.54
N SER A 159 7.84 11.61 -1.44
CA SER A 159 8.68 12.81 -1.47
C SER A 159 10.16 12.48 -1.69
N SER A 160 10.92 13.44 -2.25
CA SER A 160 12.36 13.28 -2.52
C SER A 160 13.16 12.87 -1.27
N SER A 161 12.76 13.35 -0.09
CA SER A 161 13.35 12.96 1.19
C SER A 161 13.29 11.44 1.47
N PHE A 162 12.29 10.72 0.94
CA PHE A 162 12.22 9.26 1.07
C PHE A 162 13.09 8.55 0.04
N VAL A 163 13.23 9.11 -1.16
CA VAL A 163 14.16 8.60 -2.17
C VAL A 163 15.59 8.62 -1.65
N GLU A 164 16.00 9.71 -0.98
CA GLU A 164 17.32 9.82 -0.36
C GLU A 164 17.56 8.76 0.73
N VAL A 165 16.56 8.46 1.57
CA VAL A 165 16.65 7.40 2.59
C VAL A 165 16.82 6.02 1.94
N CYS A 166 16.15 5.76 0.82
CA CYS A 166 16.29 4.50 0.09
C CYS A 166 17.61 4.39 -0.68
N CYS A 167 18.11 5.49 -1.25
CA CYS A 167 19.33 5.51 -2.08
C CYS A 167 20.64 5.69 -1.30
N SER A 168 20.59 6.02 -0.01
CA SER A 168 21.76 6.17 0.86
C SER A 168 22.24 4.85 1.48
N ARG A 169 21.64 3.72 1.08
CA ARG A 169 22.03 2.36 1.44
C ARG A 169 22.47 1.61 0.20
#